data_AF-A0A6I2YTY3-F1
#
_entry.id   AF-A0A6I2YTY3-F1
#
_cell.length_a   1.000
_cell.length_b   1.000
_cell.length_c   1.000
_cell.angle_alpha   90.00
_cell.angle_beta   90.00
_cell.angle_gamma   90.00
#
_symmetry.space_group_name_H-M   'P 1'
#
loop_
_entity.id
_entity.type
_entity.pdbx_description
1 polymer ?
#
loop_
_entity_poly.entity_id
_entity_poly.type
_entity_poly.pdbx_seq_one_letter_code
_entity_poly.pdbx_strand_id
1 'polypeptide(L)'
;MQEQKTLRQTSSLRGALTVVWDLNVRAIPTALVWAVSLMFIFQSPNLLTQLICSLVCSLLSLLNVAIVKFSHKRVSVGHLIKTSQFKKIAALNLFVGILSVMALHNALNLNPSLIWISLVLKSSALTLLIAWMGMMLIVNPLYVSKIAHQEVSSITEIFMRYVKGYKKQVLMTGVIVVVCAPLIFIFIAVVLTVTQAMTILTYEEMMEV
;
A
#
# COMPACT_ATOMS: atom_id res chain seq x y z
N MET A 1 16.91 29.76 -35.25
CA MET A 1 16.28 29.84 -33.90
C MET A 1 15.03 28.95 -33.75
N GLN A 2 14.78 27.98 -34.65
CA GLN A 2 13.58 27.10 -34.62
C GLN A 2 13.86 25.63 -34.27
N GLU A 3 15.11 25.15 -34.34
CA GLU A 3 15.44 23.73 -34.07
C GLU A 3 15.52 23.36 -32.58
N GLN A 4 15.60 24.33 -31.67
CA GLN A 4 15.68 24.04 -30.22
C GLN A 4 14.32 23.76 -29.55
N LYS A 5 13.18 24.02 -30.22
CA LYS A 5 11.85 23.76 -29.64
C LYS A 5 11.36 22.32 -29.85
N THR A 6 11.77 21.65 -30.93
CA THR A 6 11.34 20.29 -31.28
C THR A 6 12.02 19.20 -30.43
N LEU A 7 13.26 19.43 -29.96
CA LEU A 7 13.98 18.51 -29.05
C LEU A 7 13.42 18.48 -27.61
N ARG A 8 12.65 19.50 -27.20
CA ARG A 8 12.04 19.56 -25.85
C ARG A 8 10.68 18.87 -25.77
N GLN A 9 9.92 18.82 -26.87
CA GLN A 9 8.60 18.17 -26.90
C GLN A 9 8.67 16.65 -26.88
N THR A 10 9.71 16.06 -27.49
CA THR A 10 9.98 14.62 -27.39
C THR A 10 10.36 14.21 -25.96
N SER A 11 10.91 15.12 -25.14
CA SER A 11 11.31 14.79 -23.76
C SER A 11 10.13 14.73 -22.78
N SER A 12 9.10 15.57 -22.94
CA SER A 12 7.93 15.56 -22.05
C SER A 12 6.99 14.39 -22.35
N LEU A 13 6.75 14.08 -23.63
CA LEU A 13 5.91 12.95 -24.03
C LEU A 13 6.61 11.62 -23.70
N ARG A 14 7.92 11.51 -23.98
CA ARG A 14 8.71 10.33 -23.60
C ARG A 14 8.83 10.21 -22.09
N GLY A 15 8.94 11.32 -21.36
CA GLY A 15 8.89 11.35 -19.90
C GLY A 15 7.54 10.85 -19.36
N ALA A 16 6.43 11.36 -19.90
CA ALA A 16 5.08 10.93 -19.55
C ALA A 16 4.84 9.46 -19.89
N LEU A 17 5.23 8.99 -21.07
CA LEU A 17 5.14 7.58 -21.49
C LEU A 17 6.02 6.67 -20.64
N THR A 18 7.20 7.13 -20.20
CA THR A 18 8.07 6.36 -19.30
C THR A 18 7.47 6.28 -17.90
N VAL A 19 6.87 7.36 -17.40
CA VAL A 19 6.13 7.38 -16.13
C VAL A 19 4.90 6.48 -16.21
N VAL A 20 4.16 6.52 -17.31
CA VAL A 20 3.00 5.66 -17.57
C VAL A 20 3.42 4.19 -17.70
N TRP A 21 4.57 3.91 -18.33
CA TRP A 21 5.12 2.55 -18.42
C TRP A 21 5.59 2.02 -17.06
N ASP A 22 6.32 2.83 -16.30
CA ASP A 22 6.78 2.46 -14.95
C ASP A 22 5.58 2.28 -13.99
N LEU A 23 4.53 3.09 -14.13
CA LEU A 23 3.27 2.88 -13.43
C LEU A 23 2.58 1.58 -13.88
N ASN A 24 2.35 1.39 -15.18
CA ASN A 24 1.52 0.31 -15.71
C ASN A 24 2.17 -1.09 -15.65
N VAL A 25 3.47 -1.18 -15.86
CA VAL A 25 4.16 -2.48 -15.96
C VAL A 25 4.80 -2.88 -14.63
N ARG A 26 5.16 -1.92 -13.77
CA ARG A 26 5.87 -2.21 -12.51
C ARG A 26 5.05 -1.92 -11.28
N ALA A 27 4.35 -0.78 -11.21
CA ALA A 27 3.58 -0.41 -10.03
C ALA A 27 2.20 -1.08 -9.99
N ILE A 28 1.50 -1.19 -11.13
CA ILE A 28 0.16 -1.80 -11.19
C ILE A 28 0.13 -3.24 -10.72
N PRO A 29 1.03 -4.17 -11.13
CA PRO A 29 0.95 -5.55 -10.66
C PRO A 29 1.09 -5.66 -9.14
N THR A 30 1.99 -4.88 -8.54
CA THR A 30 2.17 -4.93 -7.08
C THR A 30 1.08 -4.18 -6.33
N ALA A 31 0.55 -3.09 -6.90
CA ALA A 31 -0.63 -2.41 -6.37
C ALA A 31 -1.89 -3.28 -6.48
N LEU A 32 -2.03 -4.09 -7.53
CA LEU A 32 -3.11 -5.03 -7.74
C LEU A 32 -3.02 -6.18 -6.73
N VAL A 33 -1.84 -6.79 -6.54
CA VAL A 33 -1.67 -7.82 -5.51
C VAL A 33 -1.90 -7.27 -4.10
N TRP A 34 -1.48 -6.01 -3.85
CA TRP A 34 -1.78 -5.31 -2.60
C TRP A 34 -3.29 -5.09 -2.41
N ALA A 35 -4.00 -4.61 -3.44
CA ALA A 35 -5.44 -4.39 -3.41
C ALA A 35 -6.24 -5.69 -3.25
N VAL A 36 -5.86 -6.76 -3.97
CA VAL A 36 -6.45 -8.10 -3.83
C VAL A 36 -6.21 -8.63 -2.41
N SER A 37 -5.00 -8.49 -1.88
CA SER A 37 -4.70 -8.90 -0.50
C SER A 37 -5.55 -8.14 0.53
N LEU A 38 -5.75 -6.84 0.34
CA LEU A 38 -6.64 -6.04 1.18
C LEU A 38 -8.10 -6.50 1.07
N MET A 39 -8.57 -6.77 -0.14
CA MET A 39 -9.92 -7.30 -0.36
C MET A 39 -10.15 -8.60 0.43
N PHE A 40 -9.21 -9.55 0.36
CA PHE A 40 -9.29 -10.78 1.14
C PHE A 40 -9.20 -10.54 2.66
N ILE A 41 -8.44 -9.54 3.11
CA ILE A 41 -8.38 -9.16 4.53
C ILE A 41 -9.73 -8.65 5.04
N PHE A 42 -10.45 -7.84 4.25
CA PHE A 42 -11.76 -7.31 4.66
C PHE A 42 -12.91 -8.29 4.49
N GLN A 43 -12.84 -9.18 3.51
CA GLN A 43 -13.97 -10.04 3.14
C GLN A 43 -13.89 -11.48 3.64
N SER A 44 -12.68 -12.00 3.88
CA SER A 44 -12.56 -13.40 4.30
C SER A 44 -13.13 -13.59 5.70
N PRO A 45 -14.04 -14.56 5.93
CA PRO A 45 -14.50 -14.89 7.27
C PRO A 45 -13.42 -15.62 8.09
N ASN A 46 -12.38 -16.15 7.45
CA ASN A 46 -11.33 -16.94 8.09
C ASN A 46 -10.12 -16.08 8.48
N LEU A 47 -9.85 -15.99 9.79
CA LEU A 47 -8.70 -15.27 10.34
C LEU A 47 -7.36 -15.74 9.74
N LEU A 48 -7.19 -17.04 9.51
CA LEU A 48 -5.95 -17.59 8.95
C LEU A 48 -5.69 -17.04 7.54
N THR A 49 -6.72 -16.96 6.70
CA THR A 49 -6.62 -16.37 5.37
C THR A 49 -6.27 -14.88 5.45
N GLN A 50 -6.92 -14.13 6.34
CA GLN A 50 -6.62 -12.71 6.55
C GLN A 50 -5.16 -12.50 6.98
N LEU A 51 -4.65 -13.35 7.89
CA LEU A 51 -3.26 -13.29 8.36
C LEU A 51 -2.28 -13.61 7.24
N ILE A 52 -2.52 -14.66 6.44
CA ILE A 52 -1.68 -15.00 5.29
C ILE A 52 -1.63 -13.84 4.30
N CYS A 53 -2.79 -13.25 3.97
CA CYS A 53 -2.86 -12.09 3.10
C CYS A 53 -2.08 -10.90 3.66
N SER A 54 -2.10 -10.67 4.97
CA SER A 54 -1.32 -9.62 5.63
C SER A 54 0.19 -9.86 5.59
N LEU A 55 0.63 -11.11 5.77
CA LEU A 55 2.04 -11.48 5.62
C LEU A 55 2.52 -11.26 4.18
N VAL A 56 1.76 -11.72 3.20
CA VAL A 56 2.06 -11.54 1.76
C VAL A 56 2.11 -10.06 1.41
N CYS A 57 1.12 -9.28 1.84
CA CYS A 57 1.03 -7.85 1.62
C CYS A 57 2.24 -7.10 2.22
N SER A 58 2.61 -7.44 3.46
CA SER A 58 3.76 -6.85 4.16
C SER A 58 5.08 -7.16 3.46
N LEU A 59 5.31 -8.41 3.07
CA LEU A 59 6.54 -8.81 2.37
C LEU A 59 6.61 -8.20 0.96
N LEU A 60 5.52 -8.24 0.21
CA LEU A 60 5.46 -7.65 -1.12
C LEU A 60 5.68 -6.15 -1.06
N SER A 61 5.14 -5.42 -0.07
CA SER A 61 5.40 -3.97 0.05
C SER A 61 6.89 -3.63 0.23
N LEU A 62 7.65 -4.47 0.95
CA LEU A 62 9.09 -4.34 1.15
C LEU A 62 9.89 -4.74 -0.10
N LEU A 63 9.44 -5.79 -0.78
CA LEU A 63 10.08 -6.34 -1.98
C LEU A 63 9.68 -5.61 -3.26
N ASN A 64 8.60 -4.83 -3.24
CA ASN A 64 8.08 -4.05 -4.38
C ASN A 64 9.17 -3.15 -4.98
N VAL A 65 10.17 -2.80 -4.18
CA VAL A 65 11.34 -2.02 -4.57
C VAL A 65 12.26 -2.69 -5.59
N ALA A 66 12.33 -4.01 -5.61
CA ALA A 66 13.12 -4.72 -6.62
C ALA A 66 12.42 -4.70 -7.98
N ILE A 67 11.10 -4.52 -7.98
CA ILE A 67 10.22 -4.55 -9.14
C ILE A 67 10.00 -3.12 -9.67
N VAL A 68 9.67 -2.19 -8.76
CA VAL A 68 9.44 -0.77 -9.02
C VAL A 68 10.73 0.00 -8.82
N LYS A 69 11.21 0.63 -9.90
CA LYS A 69 12.42 1.44 -9.91
C LYS A 69 12.16 2.78 -9.20
N PHE A 70 12.11 2.77 -7.87
CA PHE A 70 11.93 4.00 -7.07
C PHE A 70 13.14 4.94 -7.13
N SER A 71 14.29 4.46 -7.63
CA SER A 71 15.53 5.22 -7.75
C SER A 71 16.28 4.90 -9.04
N HIS A 72 17.07 5.84 -9.57
CA HIS A 72 17.95 5.60 -10.70
C HIS A 72 18.93 4.43 -10.46
N LYS A 73 19.27 4.17 -9.19
CA LYS A 73 20.09 3.03 -8.74
C LYS A 73 19.21 1.84 -8.35
N ARG A 74 19.41 0.69 -8.99
CA ARG A 74 18.78 -0.58 -8.58
C ARG A 74 19.49 -1.15 -7.36
N VAL A 75 18.72 -1.54 -6.36
CA VAL A 75 19.21 -2.32 -5.22
C VAL A 75 18.81 -3.78 -5.44
N SER A 76 19.76 -4.71 -5.35
CA SER A 76 19.45 -6.13 -5.48
C SER A 76 18.71 -6.63 -4.23
N VAL A 77 17.71 -7.51 -4.43
CA VAL A 77 16.94 -8.14 -3.34
C VAL A 77 17.88 -8.81 -2.32
N GLY A 78 18.90 -9.51 -2.82
CA GLY A 78 19.88 -10.19 -1.97
C GLY A 78 20.68 -9.25 -1.08
N HIS A 79 20.95 -8.02 -1.51
CA HIS A 79 21.62 -7.02 -0.67
C HIS A 79 20.69 -6.43 0.39
N LEU A 80 19.42 -6.17 0.04
CA LEU A 80 18.38 -5.73 0.97
C LEU A 80 18.19 -6.73 2.12
N ILE A 81 17.92 -8.00 1.82
CA ILE A 81 17.59 -9.03 2.82
C ILE A 81 18.75 -9.29 3.80
N LYS A 82 19.99 -9.14 3.35
CA LYS A 82 21.18 -9.34 4.20
C LYS A 82 21.37 -8.24 5.25
N THR A 83 20.72 -7.09 5.09
CA THR A 83 20.91 -5.96 6.00
C THR A 83 20.15 -6.17 7.32
N SER A 84 20.79 -5.95 8.47
CA SER A 84 20.13 -6.06 9.79
C SER A 84 18.90 -5.13 9.91
N GLN A 85 18.96 -3.94 9.30
CA GLN A 85 17.82 -3.01 9.25
C GLN A 85 16.63 -3.58 8.47
N PHE A 86 16.85 -4.35 7.40
CA PHE A 86 15.76 -4.99 6.65
C PHE A 86 14.97 -5.92 7.56
N LYS A 87 15.66 -6.76 8.36
CA LYS A 87 15.02 -7.68 9.30
C LYS A 87 14.17 -6.95 10.33
N LYS A 88 14.66 -5.82 10.86
CA LYS A 88 13.92 -4.99 11.83
C LYS A 88 12.66 -4.39 11.22
N ILE A 89 12.76 -3.81 10.03
CA ILE A 89 11.62 -3.17 9.35
C ILE A 89 10.62 -4.22 8.88
N ALA A 90 11.10 -5.36 8.36
CA ALA A 90 10.24 -6.49 8.01
C ALA A 90 9.49 -7.02 9.24
N ALA A 91 10.17 -7.24 10.36
CA ALA A 91 9.54 -7.67 11.60
C ALA A 91 8.48 -6.66 12.08
N LEU A 92 8.81 -5.36 12.06
CA LEU A 92 7.86 -4.31 12.46
C LEU A 92 6.65 -4.25 11.51
N ASN A 93 6.87 -4.33 10.20
CA ASN A 93 5.80 -4.28 9.21
C ASN A 93 4.85 -5.48 9.35
N LEU A 94 5.42 -6.68 9.52
CA LEU A 94 4.66 -7.91 9.76
C LEU A 94 3.88 -7.83 11.08
N PHE A 95 4.51 -7.36 12.14
CA PHE A 95 3.89 -7.24 13.46
C PHE A 95 2.69 -6.27 13.43
N VAL A 96 2.86 -5.08 12.87
CA VAL A 96 1.78 -4.10 12.74
C VAL A 96 0.67 -4.63 11.83
N GLY A 97 1.02 -5.35 10.76
CA GLY A 97 0.04 -5.99 9.87
C GLY A 97 -0.79 -7.09 10.56
N ILE A 98 -0.16 -7.93 11.38
CA ILE A 98 -0.86 -8.95 12.17
C ILE A 98 -1.79 -8.29 13.19
N LEU A 99 -1.30 -7.27 13.92
CA LEU A 99 -2.13 -6.51 14.86
C LEU A 99 -3.32 -5.86 14.17
N SER A 100 -3.11 -5.27 12.98
CA SER A 100 -4.20 -4.68 12.19
C SER A 100 -5.25 -5.70 11.80
N VAL A 101 -4.85 -6.90 11.36
CA VAL A 101 -5.79 -7.97 11.00
C VAL A 101 -6.56 -8.46 12.23
N MET A 102 -5.88 -8.69 13.35
CA MET A 102 -6.55 -9.13 14.59
C MET A 102 -7.54 -8.09 15.09
N ALA A 103 -7.16 -6.80 15.07
CA ALA A 103 -8.05 -5.72 15.46
C ALA A 103 -9.27 -5.61 14.52
N LEU A 104 -9.06 -5.73 13.21
CA LEU A 104 -10.13 -5.74 12.23
C LEU A 104 -11.07 -6.93 12.41
N HIS A 105 -10.52 -8.13 12.55
CA HIS A 105 -11.30 -9.35 12.79
C HIS A 105 -12.15 -9.21 14.06
N ASN A 106 -11.57 -8.65 15.13
CA ASN A 106 -12.30 -8.39 16.35
C ASN A 106 -13.39 -7.34 16.16
N ALA A 107 -13.12 -6.25 15.43
CA ALA A 107 -14.10 -5.20 15.16
C ALA A 107 -15.28 -5.66 14.29
N LEU A 108 -15.08 -6.67 13.45
CA LEU A 108 -16.11 -7.23 12.57
C LEU A 108 -16.93 -8.33 13.26
N ASN A 109 -16.29 -9.16 14.09
CA ASN A 109 -16.93 -10.38 14.62
C ASN A 109 -17.34 -10.29 16.09
N LEU A 110 -16.70 -9.43 16.91
CA LEU A 110 -17.26 -9.14 18.23
C LEU A 110 -18.44 -8.17 18.04
N ASN A 111 -19.63 -8.63 18.43
CA ASN A 111 -20.82 -7.81 18.59
C ASN A 111 -21.01 -7.44 20.06
N PRO A 112 -20.23 -6.49 20.62
CA PRO A 112 -20.37 -6.10 22.01
C PRO A 112 -21.69 -5.36 22.22
N SER A 113 -22.35 -5.62 23.35
CA SER A 113 -23.59 -4.93 23.74
C SER A 113 -23.37 -3.46 24.11
N LEU A 114 -22.16 -3.07 24.51
CA LEU A 114 -21.81 -1.68 24.81
C LEU A 114 -21.25 -0.95 23.59
N ILE A 115 -21.88 0.19 23.27
CA ILE A 115 -21.48 1.09 22.17
C ILE A 115 -20.03 1.56 22.32
N TRP A 116 -19.58 1.87 23.53
CA TRP A 116 -18.20 2.32 23.79
C TRP A 116 -17.15 1.26 23.42
N ILE A 117 -17.44 -0.01 23.70
CA ILE A 117 -16.55 -1.13 23.33
C ILE A 117 -16.53 -1.29 21.81
N SER A 118 -17.69 -1.18 21.15
CA SER A 118 -17.78 -1.21 19.68
C SER A 118 -16.96 -0.08 19.04
N LEU A 119 -17.05 1.14 19.59
CA LEU A 119 -16.31 2.30 19.10
C LEU A 119 -14.80 2.11 19.24
N VAL A 120 -14.33 1.61 20.40
CA VAL A 120 -12.91 1.34 20.66
C VAL A 120 -12.36 0.25 19.73
N LEU A 121 -13.12 -0.82 19.48
CA LEU A 121 -12.72 -1.87 18.55
C LEU A 121 -12.59 -1.33 17.12
N LYS A 122 -13.58 -0.57 16.64
CA LYS A 122 -13.56 0.01 15.30
C LYS A 122 -12.46 1.06 15.14
N SER A 123 -12.26 1.92 16.13
CA SER A 123 -11.21 2.96 16.08
C SER A 123 -9.81 2.37 16.17
N SER A 124 -9.60 1.34 16.99
CA SER A 124 -8.31 0.63 17.08
C SER A 124 -7.99 -0.12 15.79
N ALA A 125 -8.96 -0.81 15.19
CA ALA A 125 -8.81 -1.45 13.88
C ALA A 125 -8.41 -0.44 12.80
N LEU A 126 -9.11 0.70 12.72
CA LEU A 126 -8.80 1.75 11.75
C LEU A 126 -7.41 2.37 11.99
N THR A 127 -7.06 2.63 13.25
CA THR A 127 -5.77 3.22 13.60
C THR A 127 -4.60 2.30 13.23
N LEU A 128 -4.72 1.01 13.54
CA LEU A 128 -3.69 0.02 13.20
C LEU A 128 -3.58 -0.19 11.69
N LEU A 129 -4.70 -0.16 10.97
CA LEU A 129 -4.69 -0.21 9.50
C LEU A 129 -3.97 0.99 8.90
N ILE A 130 -4.26 2.21 9.37
CA ILE A 130 -3.59 3.43 8.92
C ILE A 130 -2.09 3.37 9.25
N ALA A 131 -1.73 2.91 10.46
CA ALA A 131 -0.33 2.74 10.85
C ALA A 131 0.39 1.73 9.93
N TRP A 132 -0.25 0.61 9.62
CA TRP A 132 0.29 -0.40 8.71
C TRP A 132 0.44 0.14 7.28
N MET A 133 -0.56 0.85 6.76
CA MET A 133 -0.47 1.53 5.48
C MET A 133 0.64 2.57 5.46
N GLY A 134 0.82 3.35 6.53
CA GLY A 134 1.92 4.31 6.67
C GLY A 134 3.29 3.63 6.63
N MET A 135 3.44 2.46 7.26
CA MET A 135 4.65 1.64 7.13
C MET A 135 4.91 1.24 5.68
N MET A 136 3.89 0.74 4.98
CA MET A 136 4.03 0.25 3.59
C MET A 136 4.25 1.37 2.57
N LEU A 137 3.58 2.51 2.71
CA LEU A 137 3.56 3.59 1.72
C LEU A 137 4.61 4.67 1.97
N ILE A 138 5.12 4.79 3.20
CA ILE A 138 6.08 5.84 3.58
C ILE A 138 7.38 5.22 4.08
N VAL A 139 7.33 4.41 5.13
CA VAL A 139 8.55 3.92 5.81
C VAL A 139 9.34 2.96 4.90
N ASN A 140 8.67 2.00 4.26
CA ASN A 140 9.31 1.03 3.37
C ASN A 140 10.02 1.72 2.18
N PRO A 141 9.37 2.63 1.41
CA PRO A 141 10.05 3.38 0.36
C PRO A 141 11.23 4.23 0.87
N LEU A 142 11.09 4.91 2.01
CA LEU A 142 12.19 5.72 2.57
C LEU A 142 13.39 4.88 2.99
N TYR A 143 13.14 3.74 3.64
CA TYR A 143 14.18 2.79 3.99
C TYR A 143 14.97 2.34 2.76
N VAL A 144 14.25 2.02 1.69
CA VAL A 144 14.87 1.59 0.46
C VAL A 144 15.66 2.72 -0.19
N SER A 145 15.12 3.93 -0.24
CA SER A 145 15.82 5.09 -0.78
C SER A 145 17.13 5.33 -0.03
N LYS A 146 17.09 5.19 1.30
CA LYS A 146 18.28 5.25 2.16
C LYS A 146 19.34 4.23 1.74
N ILE A 147 18.97 2.97 1.52
CA ILE A 147 19.92 1.93 1.07
C ILE A 147 20.44 2.21 -0.34
N ALA A 148 19.56 2.62 -1.27
CA ALA A 148 19.92 2.93 -2.64
C ALA A 148 20.90 4.12 -2.75
N HIS A 149 20.87 5.04 -1.80
CA HIS A 149 21.73 6.23 -1.75
C HIS A 149 22.85 6.13 -0.72
N GLN A 150 22.97 5.00 -0.02
CA GLN A 150 23.95 4.79 1.06
C GLN A 150 23.92 5.91 2.11
N GLU A 151 22.72 6.44 2.39
CA GLU A 151 22.57 7.52 3.36
C GLU A 151 22.78 6.99 4.79
N VAL A 152 23.49 7.77 5.61
CA VAL A 152 23.77 7.42 7.01
C VAL A 152 22.61 7.83 7.93
N SER A 153 21.94 8.94 7.61
CA SER A 153 20.82 9.53 8.36
C SER A 153 19.69 8.55 8.64
N SER A 154 19.03 8.67 9.79
CA SER A 154 17.92 7.81 10.17
C SER A 154 16.69 8.03 9.26
N ILE A 155 15.81 7.03 9.13
CA ILE A 155 14.60 7.16 8.29
C ILE A 155 13.71 8.32 8.76
N THR A 156 13.62 8.52 10.08
CA THR A 156 12.90 9.64 10.68
C THR A 156 13.52 10.98 10.32
N GLU A 157 14.84 11.09 10.31
CA GLU A 157 15.54 12.31 9.90
C GLU A 157 15.31 12.62 8.42
N ILE A 158 15.41 11.62 7.54
CA ILE A 158 15.13 11.76 6.10
C ILE A 158 13.69 12.22 5.88
N PHE A 159 12.72 11.60 6.56
CA PHE A 159 11.32 11.99 6.50
C PHE A 159 11.12 13.43 6.97
N MET A 160 11.68 13.81 8.12
CA MET A 160 11.52 15.16 8.67
C MET A 160 12.18 16.23 7.79
N ARG A 161 13.31 15.92 7.14
CA ARG A 161 13.93 16.80 6.13
C ARG A 161 12.99 17.00 4.94
N TYR A 162 12.37 15.93 4.43
CA TYR A 162 11.40 16.02 3.35
C TYR A 162 10.16 16.85 3.76
N VAL A 163 9.59 16.59 4.94
CA VAL A 163 8.44 17.35 5.45
C VAL A 163 8.79 18.83 5.62
N LYS A 164 9.98 19.16 6.15
CA LYS A 164 10.42 20.54 6.31
C LYS A 164 10.63 21.25 4.96
N GLY A 165 11.19 20.57 3.97
CA GLY A 165 11.45 21.11 2.63
C GLY A 165 10.20 21.27 1.78
N TYR A 166 9.20 20.40 1.96
CA TYR A 166 8.02 20.30 1.09
C TYR A 166 6.69 20.40 1.85
N LYS A 167 6.63 21.19 2.94
CA LYS A 167 5.45 21.32 3.83
C LYS A 167 4.12 21.46 3.08
N LYS A 168 4.06 22.34 2.09
CA LYS A 168 2.85 22.61 1.30
C LYS A 168 2.40 21.39 0.48
N GLN A 169 3.35 20.67 -0.12
CA GLN A 169 3.06 19.46 -0.90
C GLN A 169 2.61 18.32 0.01
N VAL A 170 3.30 18.12 1.15
CA VAL A 170 2.90 17.10 2.14
C VAL A 170 1.49 17.38 2.67
N LEU A 171 1.16 18.64 2.98
CA LEU A 171 -0.17 19.04 3.42
C LEU A 171 -1.22 18.77 2.33
N MET A 172 -0.95 19.18 1.08
CA MET A 172 -1.86 18.92 -0.05
C MET A 172 -2.07 17.43 -0.27
N THR A 173 -1.01 16.62 -0.25
CA THR A 173 -1.11 15.16 -0.38
C THR A 173 -1.95 14.57 0.76
N GLY A 174 -1.75 15.03 2.00
CA GLY A 174 -2.58 14.62 3.14
C GLY A 174 -4.07 14.95 2.93
N VAL A 175 -4.37 16.16 2.48
CA VAL A 175 -5.75 16.58 2.17
C VAL A 175 -6.35 15.76 1.03
N ILE A 176 -5.61 15.55 -0.07
CA ILE A 176 -6.05 14.74 -1.20
C ILE A 176 -6.34 13.31 -0.74
N VAL A 177 -5.47 12.70 0.07
CA VAL A 177 -5.69 11.35 0.59
C VAL A 177 -6.96 11.30 1.44
N VAL A 178 -7.17 12.26 2.34
CA VAL A 178 -8.37 12.30 3.20
C VAL A 178 -9.66 12.50 2.38
N VAL A 179 -9.64 13.39 1.38
CA VAL A 179 -10.81 13.70 0.56
C VAL A 179 -11.09 12.62 -0.48
N CYS A 180 -10.07 12.01 -1.06
CA CYS A 180 -10.20 10.99 -2.10
C CYS A 180 -10.28 9.56 -1.56
N ALA A 181 -9.89 9.29 -0.30
CA ALA A 181 -10.08 7.98 0.31
C ALA A 181 -11.55 7.50 0.25
N PRO A 182 -12.57 8.32 0.55
CA PRO A 182 -13.97 7.97 0.33
C PRO A 182 -14.29 7.54 -1.10
N LEU A 183 -13.72 8.21 -2.11
CA LEU A 183 -13.94 7.85 -3.52
C LEU A 183 -13.33 6.48 -3.86
N ILE A 184 -12.14 6.19 -3.34
CA ILE A 184 -11.51 4.87 -3.49
C ILE A 184 -12.35 3.80 -2.81
N PHE A 185 -12.89 4.07 -1.61
CA PHE A 185 -13.79 3.17 -0.91
C PHE A 185 -15.10 2.92 -1.68
N ILE A 186 -15.70 3.96 -2.27
CA ILE A 186 -16.89 3.83 -3.12
C ILE A 186 -16.56 2.96 -4.34
N PHE A 187 -15.43 3.20 -5.02
CA PHE A 187 -15.03 2.41 -6.18
C PHE A 187 -14.81 0.95 -5.82
N ILE A 188 -14.10 0.68 -4.72
CA ILE A 188 -13.92 -0.68 -4.19
C ILE A 188 -15.29 -1.29 -3.87
N ALA A 189 -16.18 -0.59 -3.16
CA ALA A 189 -17.51 -1.07 -2.81
C ALA A 189 -18.33 -1.45 -4.06
N VAL A 190 -18.33 -0.62 -5.10
CA VAL A 190 -19.02 -0.91 -6.37
C VAL A 190 -18.46 -2.17 -7.02
N VAL A 191 -17.12 -2.26 -7.15
CA VAL A 191 -16.46 -3.44 -7.74
C VAL A 191 -16.78 -4.69 -6.93
N LEU A 192 -16.77 -4.60 -5.59
CA LEU A 192 -17.12 -5.71 -4.70
C LEU A 192 -18.56 -6.15 -4.87
N THR A 193 -19.51 -5.21 -4.90
CA THR A 193 -20.93 -5.51 -5.10
C THR A 193 -21.18 -6.17 -6.46
N VAL A 194 -20.55 -5.66 -7.52
CA VAL A 194 -20.64 -6.27 -8.86
C VAL A 194 -20.03 -7.67 -8.87
N THR A 195 -18.87 -7.86 -8.26
CA THR A 195 -18.19 -9.17 -8.21
C THR A 195 -19.02 -10.20 -7.44
N GLN A 196 -19.60 -9.80 -6.30
CA GLN A 196 -20.50 -10.65 -5.53
C GLN A 196 -21.77 -11.00 -6.31
N ALA A 197 -22.40 -10.01 -6.95
CA ALA A 197 -23.57 -10.22 -7.79
C ALA A 197 -23.28 -11.21 -8.93
N MET A 198 -22.16 -11.02 -9.64
CA MET A 198 -21.73 -11.96 -10.69
C MET A 198 -21.47 -13.36 -10.14
N THR A 199 -20.86 -13.48 -8.96
CA THR A 199 -20.55 -14.80 -8.36
C THR A 199 -21.82 -15.55 -7.96
N ILE A 200 -22.81 -14.85 -7.41
CA ILE A 200 -24.10 -15.42 -7.05
C ILE A 200 -24.86 -15.87 -8.30
N LEU A 201 -24.99 -15.00 -9.31
CA LEU A 201 -25.65 -15.34 -10.57
C LEU A 201 -24.99 -16.53 -11.27
N THR A 202 -23.66 -16.56 -11.30
CA THR A 202 -22.91 -17.70 -11.88
C THR A 202 -23.10 -18.98 -11.07
N TYR A 203 -23.18 -18.90 -9.74
CA TYR A 203 -23.44 -20.05 -8.88
C TYR A 203 -24.86 -20.59 -9.04
N GLU A 204 -25.86 -19.72 -9.16
CA GLU A 204 -27.25 -20.09 -9.44
C GLU A 204 -27.37 -20.80 -10.80
N GLU A 205 -26.76 -20.26 -11.86
CA GLU A 205 -26.74 -20.92 -13.18
C GLU A 205 -26.04 -22.29 -13.17
N MET A 206 -25.01 -22.49 -12.34
CA MET A 206 -24.31 -23.78 -12.22
C MET A 206 -25.08 -24.83 -11.40
N MET A 207 -26.01 -24.40 -10.54
CA MET A 207 -26.83 -25.29 -9.69
C MET A 207 -28.16 -25.67 -10.34
N GLU A 208 -28.59 -24.98 -11.40
CA GLU A 208 -29.76 -25.32 -12.22
C GLU A 208 -29.48 -26.41 -13.29
N VAL A 209 -28.27 -26.98 -13.31
CA VAL A 209 -27.85 -28.14 -14.12
C VAL A 209 -27.73 -29.39 -13.26
#